data_AF-A0A535JG52-F1
#
_entry.id   AF-A0A535JG52-F1
#
_cell.length_a   1.000
_cell.length_b   1.000
_cell.length_c   1.000
_cell.angle_alpha   90.00
_cell.angle_beta   90.00
_cell.angle_gamma   90.00
#
_symmetry.space_group_name_H-M   'P 1'
#
loop_
_entity.id
_entity.type
_entity.pdbx_description
1 polymer ?
#
loop_
_entity_poly.entity_id
_entity_poly.type
_entity_poly.pdbx_seq_one_letter_code
_entity_poly.pdbx_strand_id
1 'polypeptide(L)'
;MLDWDNAGPGTRLWDVANSAYSWVPLYSRARVEFTIEDEARRLRRFCDDYGLSDRGSLLDVLKQRTLFIADFVAEQARLGDKGFLKLADWDVPARMRGDAAYQDEHRATFERALA
;
A
#
# COMPACT_ATOMS: atom_id res chain seq x y z
N MET A 1 5.43 -2.86 17.84
CA MET A 1 4.42 -2.31 16.90
C MET A 1 3.51 -1.39 17.67
N LEU A 2 3.04 -0.33 17.02
CA LEU A 2 2.11 0.67 17.56
C LEU A 2 0.90 0.73 16.62
N ASP A 3 -0.11 1.56 16.93
CA ASP A 3 -1.27 1.82 16.07
C ASP A 3 -2.11 0.56 15.78
N TRP A 4 -2.66 -0.03 16.86
CA TRP A 4 -3.47 -1.25 16.81
C TRP A 4 -4.97 -1.01 16.66
N ASP A 5 -5.39 0.24 16.43
CA ASP A 5 -6.80 0.63 16.43
C ASP A 5 -7.61 -0.06 15.31
N ASN A 6 -6.92 -0.51 14.24
CA ASN A 6 -7.50 -1.24 13.12
C ASN A 6 -7.16 -2.75 13.13
N ALA A 7 -6.65 -3.29 14.23
CA ALA A 7 -6.33 -4.70 14.32
C ALA A 7 -7.61 -5.55 14.40
N GLY A 8 -7.71 -6.56 13.54
CA GLY A 8 -8.86 -7.43 13.49
C GLY A 8 -8.67 -8.62 12.56
N PRO A 9 -9.69 -9.49 12.41
CA PRO A 9 -9.64 -10.59 11.48
C PRO A 9 -9.42 -10.12 10.04
N GLY A 10 -8.47 -10.73 9.34
CA GLY A 10 -8.12 -10.40 7.96
C GLY A 10 -7.33 -11.53 7.30
N THR A 11 -7.11 -11.43 5.99
CA THR A 11 -6.24 -12.37 5.30
C THR A 11 -4.79 -11.99 5.57
N ARG A 12 -3.89 -12.98 5.66
CA ARG A 12 -2.45 -12.74 5.75
C ARG A 12 -1.94 -11.81 4.65
N LEU A 13 -2.50 -11.92 3.45
CA LEU A 13 -2.08 -11.12 2.30
C LEU A 13 -2.40 -9.63 2.47
N TRP A 14 -3.44 -9.28 3.23
CA TRP A 14 -3.76 -7.90 3.58
C TRP A 14 -2.63 -7.23 4.37
N ASP A 15 -2.12 -7.92 5.39
CA ASP A 15 -1.03 -7.43 6.22
C ASP A 15 0.31 -7.38 5.47
N VAL A 16 0.54 -8.36 4.60
CA VAL A 16 1.72 -8.38 3.72
C VAL A 16 1.69 -7.22 2.73
N ALA A 17 0.55 -6.96 2.11
CA ALA A 17 0.38 -5.84 1.19
C ALA A 17 0.52 -4.48 1.91
N ASN A 18 -0.06 -4.35 3.10
CA ASN A 18 0.12 -3.18 3.96
C ASN A 18 1.59 -2.94 4.32
N SER A 19 2.29 -4.02 4.69
CA SER A 19 3.71 -3.96 5.03
C SER A 19 4.56 -3.63 3.81
N ALA A 20 4.27 -4.22 2.65
CA ALA A 20 4.94 -3.89 1.40
C ALA A 20 4.76 -2.40 1.06
N TYR A 21 3.54 -1.87 1.10
CA TYR A 21 3.29 -0.43 0.88
C TYR A 21 4.08 0.48 1.83
N SER A 22 4.25 0.06 3.09
CA SER A 22 4.87 0.87 4.13
C SER A 22 6.41 0.86 4.10
N TRP A 23 7.00 -0.27 3.66
CA TRP A 23 8.45 -0.51 3.74
C TRP A 23 9.12 -0.62 2.38
N VAL A 24 8.35 -0.89 1.32
CA VAL A 24 8.79 -0.80 -0.07
C VAL A 24 8.18 0.49 -0.62
N PRO A 25 8.95 1.36 -1.29
CA PRO A 25 8.45 2.66 -1.69
C PRO A 25 7.52 2.56 -2.92
N LEU A 26 6.36 1.93 -2.75
CA LEU A 26 5.36 1.60 -3.80
C LEU A 26 4.29 2.70 -3.94
N TYR A 27 4.73 3.96 -3.86
CA TYR A 27 3.89 5.13 -3.82
C TYR A 27 4.40 6.20 -4.79
N SER A 28 3.49 7.04 -5.28
CA SER A 28 3.74 7.96 -6.40
C SER A 28 4.93 8.91 -6.19
N ARG A 29 5.24 9.26 -4.94
CA ARG A 29 6.36 10.16 -4.57
C ARG A 29 7.72 9.46 -4.54
N ALA A 30 7.75 8.12 -4.49
CA ALA A 30 8.99 7.33 -4.43
C ALA A 30 9.94 7.60 -5.59
N ARG A 31 9.39 7.94 -6.76
CA ARG A 31 10.11 8.33 -7.98
C ARG A 31 11.14 9.45 -7.82
N VAL A 32 11.09 10.20 -6.72
CA VAL A 32 12.09 11.24 -6.39
C VAL A 32 13.43 10.61 -5.96
N GLU A 33 13.38 9.43 -5.36
CA GLU A 33 14.55 8.76 -4.75
C GLU A 33 14.86 7.40 -5.38
N PHE A 34 13.88 6.75 -5.99
CA PHE A 34 13.99 5.39 -6.53
C PHE A 34 13.54 5.33 -7.98
N THR A 35 14.20 4.48 -8.76
CA THR A 35 13.65 4.07 -10.06
C THR A 35 12.61 2.98 -9.85
N ILE A 36 11.70 2.80 -10.82
CA ILE A 36 10.68 1.75 -10.73
C ILE A 36 11.30 0.33 -10.65
N GLU A 37 12.48 0.13 -11.24
CA GLU A 37 13.20 -1.15 -11.16
C GLU A 37 13.82 -1.37 -9.77
N ASP A 38 14.21 -0.30 -9.07
CA ASP A 38 14.65 -0.40 -7.68
C ASP A 38 13.49 -0.78 -6.75
N GLU A 39 12.31 -0.20 -6.98
CA GLU A 39 11.07 -0.54 -6.27
C GLU A 39 10.69 -2.00 -6.51
N ALA A 40 10.70 -2.46 -7.76
CA ALA A 40 10.37 -3.83 -8.13
C ALA A 40 11.35 -4.84 -7.52
N ARG A 41 12.65 -4.55 -7.53
CA ARG A 41 13.67 -5.38 -6.88
C ARG A 41 13.49 -5.44 -5.37
N ARG A 42 13.13 -4.32 -4.73
CA ARG A 42 12.84 -4.27 -3.28
C ARG A 42 11.57 -5.04 -2.94
N LEU A 43 10.53 -4.94 -3.76
CA LEU A 43 9.30 -5.70 -3.59
C LEU A 43 9.55 -7.21 -3.67
N ARG A 44 10.33 -7.64 -4.68
CA ARG A 44 10.76 -9.05 -4.80
C ARG A 44 11.49 -9.51 -3.54
N ARG A 45 12.50 -8.77 -3.11
CA ARG A 45 13.27 -9.09 -1.89
C ARG A 45 12.38 -9.16 -0.65
N PHE A 46 11.47 -8.21 -0.47
CA PHE A 46 10.52 -8.23 0.65
C PHE A 46 9.67 -9.52 0.64
N CYS A 47 9.16 -9.92 -0.52
CA CYS A 47 8.37 -11.15 -0.65
C CYS A 47 9.19 -12.42 -0.41
N ASP A 48 10.44 -12.45 -0.90
CA ASP A 48 11.38 -13.56 -0.68
C ASP A 48 11.69 -13.70 0.82
N ASP A 49 12.09 -12.61 1.47
CA ASP A 49 12.47 -12.60 2.90
C ASP A 49 11.28 -12.86 3.84
N TYR A 50 10.06 -12.46 3.44
CA TYR A 50 8.84 -12.83 4.17
C TYR A 50 8.45 -14.31 3.99
N GLY A 51 8.98 -14.99 2.97
CA GLY A 51 8.58 -16.35 2.61
C GLY A 51 7.22 -16.42 1.90
N LEU A 52 6.84 -15.38 1.15
CA LEU A 52 5.62 -15.38 0.35
C LEU A 52 5.83 -16.23 -0.92
N SER A 53 5.27 -17.44 -0.95
CA SER A 53 5.37 -18.35 -2.10
C SER A 53 4.34 -18.06 -3.19
N ASP A 54 3.09 -17.78 -2.82
CA ASP A 54 2.03 -17.37 -3.75
C ASP A 54 1.89 -15.85 -3.76
N ARG A 55 2.22 -15.24 -4.90
CA ARG A 55 2.31 -13.78 -5.10
C ARG A 55 1.29 -13.27 -6.11
N GLY A 56 0.52 -14.16 -6.75
CA GLY A 56 -0.32 -13.82 -7.90
C GLY A 56 -1.34 -12.71 -7.59
N SER A 57 -1.90 -12.72 -6.38
CA SER A 57 -2.88 -11.73 -5.95
C SER A 57 -2.29 -10.55 -5.16
N LEU A 58 -0.97 -10.48 -4.97
CA LEU A 58 -0.36 -9.47 -4.10
C LEU A 58 -0.65 -8.05 -4.59
N LEU A 59 -0.49 -7.79 -5.88
CA LEU A 59 -0.69 -6.45 -6.44
C LEU A 59 -2.16 -6.02 -6.43
N ASP A 60 -3.08 -6.97 -6.59
CA ASP A 60 -4.51 -6.70 -6.49
C ASP A 60 -4.91 -6.33 -5.06
N VAL A 61 -4.42 -7.10 -4.08
CA VAL A 61 -4.65 -6.80 -2.66
C VAL A 61 -3.96 -5.50 -2.24
N LEU A 62 -2.77 -5.21 -2.76
CA LEU A 62 -2.07 -3.93 -2.52
C LEU A 62 -2.90 -2.74 -2.97
N LYS A 63 -3.41 -2.77 -4.21
CA LYS A 63 -4.28 -1.72 -4.73
C LYS A 63 -5.57 -1.61 -3.91
N GLN A 64 -6.24 -2.74 -3.68
CA GLN A 64 -7.50 -2.80 -2.93
C GLN A 64 -7.33 -2.20 -1.53
N ARG A 65 -6.27 -2.60 -0.82
CA ARG A 65 -5.95 -2.09 0.52
C ARG A 65 -5.63 -0.60 0.49
N THR A 66 -4.91 -0.12 -0.51
CA THR A 66 -4.57 1.31 -0.64
C THR A 66 -5.83 2.15 -0.85
N LEU A 67 -6.74 1.72 -1.73
CA LEU A 67 -8.03 2.38 -1.94
C LEU A 67 -8.93 2.30 -0.70
N PHE A 68 -8.98 1.14 -0.03
CA PHE A 68 -9.74 0.97 1.20
C PHE A 68 -9.32 1.98 2.27
N ILE A 69 -8.01 2.20 2.47
CA ILE A 69 -7.55 3.19 3.45
C ILE A 69 -7.90 4.62 3.03
N ALA A 70 -7.84 4.94 1.73
CA ALA A 70 -8.30 6.24 1.24
C ALA A 70 -9.77 6.49 1.59
N ASP A 71 -10.64 5.50 1.32
CA ASP A 71 -12.07 5.58 1.61
C ASP A 71 -12.34 5.61 3.12
N PHE A 72 -11.63 4.79 3.89
CA PHE A 72 -11.77 4.70 5.34
C PHE A 72 -11.40 6.02 6.01
N VAL A 73 -10.27 6.63 5.65
CA VAL A 73 -9.86 7.94 6.20
C VAL A 73 -10.90 9.01 5.89
N ALA A 74 -11.38 9.06 4.63
CA ALA A 74 -12.39 10.04 4.22
C ALA A 74 -13.71 9.86 5.00
N GLU A 75 -14.14 8.61 5.21
CA GLU A 75 -15.36 8.31 5.94
C GLU A 75 -15.24 8.62 7.43
N GLN A 76 -14.14 8.24 8.09
CA GLN A 76 -13.93 8.55 9.51
C GLN A 76 -13.83 10.06 9.75
N ALA A 77 -13.19 10.81 8.83
CA ALA A 77 -13.17 12.26 8.87
C ALA A 77 -14.59 12.86 8.74
N ARG A 78 -15.41 12.33 7.82
CA ARG A 78 -16.82 12.73 7.65
C ARG A 78 -17.66 12.46 8.90
N LEU A 79 -17.35 11.39 9.63
CA LEU A 79 -17.98 11.03 10.91
C LEU A 79 -17.46 11.87 12.09
N GLY A 80 -16.46 12.74 11.87
CA GLY A 80 -15.95 13.68 12.86
C GLY A 80 -14.86 13.13 13.77
N ASP A 81 -14.23 12.00 13.43
CA ASP A 81 -13.07 11.53 14.18
C ASP A 81 -11.90 12.51 14.06
N LYS A 82 -11.37 12.97 15.20
CA LYS A 82 -10.34 14.03 15.24
C LYS A 82 -9.01 13.59 14.62
N GLY A 83 -8.64 12.32 14.76
CA GLY A 83 -7.41 11.77 14.17
C GLY A 83 -7.54 11.72 12.65
N PHE A 84 -8.66 11.20 12.15
CA PHE A 84 -8.90 11.09 10.72
C PHE A 84 -9.17 12.43 10.03
N LEU A 85 -9.77 13.42 10.71
CA LEU A 85 -9.86 14.79 10.21
C LEU A 85 -8.47 15.36 9.88
N LYS A 86 -7.49 15.14 10.77
CA LYS A 86 -6.11 15.58 10.54
C LYS A 86 -5.44 14.85 9.36
N LEU A 87 -5.72 13.56 9.18
CA LEU A 87 -5.23 12.80 8.02
C LEU A 87 -5.87 13.30 6.71
N ALA A 88 -7.16 13.65 6.74
CA ALA A 88 -7.84 14.27 5.61
C ALA A 88 -7.26 15.66 5.27
N ASP A 89 -6.96 16.49 6.28
CA ASP A 89 -6.28 17.79 6.08
C ASP A 89 -4.89 17.65 5.46
N TRP A 90 -4.19 16.53 5.72
CA TRP A 90 -2.92 16.17 5.07
C TRP A 90 -3.07 15.54 3.68
N ASP A 91 -4.28 15.51 3.17
CA ASP A 91 -4.66 14.98 1.86
C ASP A 91 -4.31 13.49 1.69
N VAL A 92 -4.34 12.74 2.79
CA VAL A 92 -4.07 11.29 2.79
C VAL A 92 -5.01 10.53 1.83
N PRO A 93 -6.34 10.80 1.79
CA PRO A 93 -7.21 10.12 0.85
C PRO A 93 -6.81 10.32 -0.62
N ALA A 94 -6.55 11.55 -1.06
CA ALA A 94 -6.16 11.79 -2.45
C ALA A 94 -4.78 11.21 -2.76
N ARG A 95 -3.82 11.31 -1.83
CA ARG A 95 -2.50 10.70 -1.97
C ARG A 95 -2.58 9.19 -2.14
N MET A 96 -3.34 8.50 -1.30
CA MET A 96 -3.53 7.05 -1.39
C MET A 96 -4.19 6.65 -2.72
N ARG A 97 -5.15 7.42 -3.24
CA ARG A 97 -5.69 7.18 -4.58
C ARG A 97 -4.65 7.37 -5.68
N GLY A 98 -3.81 8.40 -5.57
CA GLY A 98 -2.67 8.62 -6.46
C GLY A 98 -1.66 7.47 -6.42
N ASP A 99 -1.40 6.92 -5.23
CA ASP A 99 -0.51 5.77 -5.05
C ASP A 99 -1.12 4.49 -5.65
N ALA A 100 -2.42 4.28 -5.50
CA ALA A 100 -3.11 3.17 -6.16
C ALA A 100 -3.05 3.26 -7.70
N ALA A 101 -3.17 4.48 -8.25
CA ALA A 101 -3.00 4.71 -9.68
C ALA A 101 -1.55 4.45 -10.14
N TYR A 102 -0.56 4.88 -9.34
CA TYR A 102 0.85 4.63 -9.59
C TYR A 102 1.18 3.12 -9.59
N GLN A 103 0.61 2.38 -8.64
CA GLN A 103 0.75 0.92 -8.56
C GLN A 103 0.22 0.22 -9.82
N ASP A 104 -0.92 0.69 -10.36
CA ASP A 104 -1.47 0.17 -11.60
C ASP A 104 -0.65 0.57 -12.84
N GLU A 105 -0.19 1.82 -12.91
CA GLU A 105 0.67 2.32 -14.00
C GLU A 105 1.91 1.45 -14.18
N HIS A 106 2.50 1.00 -13.08
CA HIS A 106 3.73 0.19 -13.08
C HIS A 106 3.51 -1.30 -12.82
N ARG A 107 2.26 -1.77 -12.84
CA ARG A 107 1.88 -3.14 -12.56
C ARG A 107 2.72 -4.16 -13.32
N ALA A 108 2.92 -3.97 -14.62
CA ALA A 108 3.68 -4.92 -15.44
C ALA A 108 5.14 -5.08 -14.98
N THR A 109 5.77 -4.02 -14.44
CA THR A 109 7.14 -4.10 -13.90
C THR A 109 7.17 -4.87 -12.59
N PHE A 110 6.20 -4.63 -11.71
CA PHE A 110 6.07 -5.40 -10.48
C PHE A 110 5.75 -6.88 -10.73
N GLU A 111 4.86 -7.18 -11.68
CA GLU A 111 4.52 -8.56 -12.05
C GLU A 111 5.75 -9.33 -12.55
N ARG A 112 6.57 -8.72 -13.43
CA ARG A 112 7.82 -9.35 -13.89
C ARG A 112 8.81 -9.63 -12.74
N ALA A 113 8.88 -8.74 -11.74
CA ALA A 113 9.76 -8.94 -10.60
C ALA A 113 9.24 -10.01 -9.61
N LEU A 114 7.92 -10.23 -9.57
CA LEU A 114 7.27 -11.18 -8.67
C LEU A 114 7.19 -12.62 -9.23
N ALA A 115 7.32 -12.79 -10.55
CA ALA A 115 7.43 -14.10 -11.22
C ALA A 115 8.66 -14.90 -10.77
#